data_AF-A0A0F9T0F5-F1
#
_entry.id   AF-A0A0F9T0F5-F1
#
_cell.length_a   1.000
_cell.length_b   1.000
_cell.length_c   1.000
_cell.angle_alpha   90.00
_cell.angle_beta   90.00
_cell.angle_gamma   90.00
#
_symmetry.space_group_name_H-M   'P 1'
#
loop_
_entity.id
_entity.type
_entity.pdbx_description
1 polymer ?
#
loop_
_entity_poly.entity_id
_entity_poly.type
_entity_poly.pdbx_seq_one_letter_code
_entity_poly.pdbx_strand_id
1 'polypeptide(L)'
;MILTKKKAIDLSIELWEFLTKTGKEKGDWSEWGKYQKYASNKQGVIDRRCFLCEYNEHKGGGSHCSACSYMERFGHCNHEGHYYNSWDKTRTPRTRKKYAKLFLEQLYQLRSKK
;
A
#
# COMPACT_ATOMS: atom_id res chain seq x y z
N MET A 1 17.73 5.90 -6.31
CA MET A 1 17.75 5.21 -5.00
C MET A 1 16.69 4.11 -5.06
N ILE A 2 17.02 2.86 -4.73
CA ILE A 2 16.10 1.73 -4.89
C ILE A 2 15.18 1.63 -3.67
N LEU A 3 13.88 1.41 -3.88
CA LEU A 3 12.92 1.16 -2.80
C LEU A 3 13.23 -0.19 -2.15
N THR A 4 13.44 -0.21 -0.83
CA THR A 4 13.69 -1.46 -0.08
C THR A 4 12.40 -2.01 0.51
N LYS A 5 12.35 -3.31 0.84
CA LYS A 5 11.18 -3.96 1.48
C LYS A 5 10.75 -3.22 2.75
N LYS A 6 11.71 -2.93 3.65
CA LYS A 6 11.46 -2.20 4.89
C LYS A 6 10.88 -0.80 4.61
N LYS A 7 11.50 -0.05 3.69
CA LYS A 7 11.03 1.29 3.34
C LYS A 7 9.65 1.28 2.69
N ALA A 8 9.34 0.27 1.87
CA ALA A 8 8.03 0.10 1.27
C ALA A 8 6.93 -0.17 2.31
N ILE A 9 7.24 -0.96 3.35
CA ILE A 9 6.32 -1.20 4.48
C ILE A 9 6.11 0.10 5.27
N ASP A 10 7.19 0.80 5.63
CA ASP A 10 7.11 2.05 6.39
C ASP A 10 6.30 3.13 5.65
N LEU A 11 6.54 3.30 4.35
CA LEU A 11 5.78 4.26 3.52
C LEU A 11 4.33 3.83 3.31
N SER A 12 4.06 2.52 3.23
CA SER A 12 2.69 2.03 3.23
C SER A 12 1.99 2.40 4.54
N ILE A 13 2.62 2.17 5.69
CA ILE A 13 2.07 2.57 6.99
C ILE A 13 1.73 4.06 7.03
N GLU A 14 2.66 4.93 6.61
CA GLU A 14 2.46 6.37 6.59
C GLU A 14 1.24 6.80 5.74
N LEU A 15 1.10 6.22 4.54
CA LEU A 15 -0.06 6.44 3.68
C LEU A 15 -1.35 5.97 4.37
N TRP A 16 -1.36 4.76 4.94
CA TRP A 16 -2.56 4.21 5.53
C TRP A 16 -2.94 4.90 6.85
N GLU A 17 -1.99 5.42 7.62
CA GLU A 17 -2.27 6.31 8.75
C GLU A 17 -3.03 7.57 8.30
N PHE A 18 -2.64 8.19 7.18
CA PHE A 18 -3.40 9.30 6.61
C PHE A 18 -4.83 8.89 6.21
N LEU A 19 -5.00 7.73 5.56
CA LEU A 19 -6.31 7.23 5.14
C LEU A 19 -7.22 6.90 6.32
N THR A 20 -6.69 6.39 7.44
CA THR A 20 -7.47 6.13 8.65
C THR A 20 -8.00 7.41 9.28
N LYS A 21 -7.22 8.50 9.26
CA LYS A 21 -7.60 9.79 9.84
C LYS A 21 -8.62 10.50 8.96
N THR A 22 -8.44 10.46 7.64
CA THR A 22 -9.19 11.30 6.69
C THR A 22 -10.35 10.58 6.02
N GLY A 23 -10.25 9.28 5.75
CA GLY A 23 -11.23 8.52 4.96
C GLY A 23 -11.22 8.90 3.47
N LYS A 24 -10.21 9.65 3.04
CA LYS A 24 -9.98 10.08 1.66
C LYS A 24 -9.46 8.93 0.79
N GLU A 25 -9.26 9.21 -0.50
CA GLU A 25 -8.63 8.26 -1.41
C GLU A 25 -7.11 8.38 -1.35
N LYS A 26 -6.42 7.35 -1.85
CA LYS A 26 -4.95 7.38 -1.95
C LYS A 26 -4.47 8.61 -2.71
N GLY A 27 -5.15 8.99 -3.79
CA GLY A 27 -4.77 10.13 -4.64
C GLY A 27 -4.75 11.47 -3.90
N ASP A 28 -5.47 11.59 -2.79
CA ASP A 28 -5.55 12.82 -2.00
C ASP A 28 -4.35 13.01 -1.05
N TRP A 29 -3.43 12.05 -1.00
CA TRP A 29 -2.28 12.13 -0.10
C TRP A 29 -1.21 13.07 -0.68
N SER A 30 -1.04 14.23 -0.05
CA SER A 30 -0.14 15.31 -0.52
C SER A 30 1.34 14.89 -0.62
N GLU A 31 1.73 13.85 0.09
CA GLU A 31 3.12 13.41 0.22
C GLU A 31 3.61 12.61 -0.99
N TRP A 32 2.76 12.28 -1.96
CA TRP A 32 3.17 11.56 -3.18
C TRP A 32 4.38 12.18 -3.86
N GLY A 33 4.42 13.51 -3.95
CA GLY A 33 5.54 14.26 -4.56
C GLY A 33 6.88 13.98 -3.89
N LYS A 34 6.91 13.79 -2.56
CA LYS A 34 8.15 13.52 -1.81
C LYS A 34 8.74 12.14 -2.12
N TYR A 35 7.91 11.22 -2.60
CA TYR A 35 8.26 9.83 -2.81
C TYR A 35 8.34 9.42 -4.29
N GLN A 36 8.18 10.35 -5.24
CA GLN A 36 8.31 10.10 -6.69
C GLN A 36 9.63 9.42 -7.08
N LYS A 37 10.73 9.70 -6.36
CA LYS A 37 12.03 9.04 -6.57
C LYS A 37 12.01 7.50 -6.41
N TYR A 38 10.94 6.94 -5.85
CA TYR A 38 10.75 5.50 -5.69
C TYR A 38 9.82 4.86 -6.72
N ALA A 39 9.25 5.63 -7.65
CA ALA A 39 8.39 5.11 -8.70
C ALA A 39 9.12 4.04 -9.53
N SER A 40 8.43 2.92 -9.80
CA SER A 40 8.94 1.84 -10.65
C SER A 40 8.85 2.16 -12.15
N ASN A 41 7.91 3.03 -12.56
CA ASN A 41 7.67 3.34 -13.96
C ASN A 41 8.60 4.42 -14.53
N LYS A 42 8.74 4.42 -15.86
CA LYS A 42 9.59 5.37 -16.60
C LYS A 42 9.10 6.83 -16.48
N GLN A 43 7.85 7.03 -16.05
CA GLN A 43 7.23 8.34 -15.86
C GLN A 43 7.53 8.96 -14.49
N GLY A 44 8.17 8.22 -13.57
CA GLY A 44 8.47 8.73 -12.22
C GLY A 44 7.23 8.91 -11.33
N VAL A 45 6.12 8.26 -11.67
CA VAL A 45 4.85 8.37 -10.95
C VAL A 45 4.58 7.06 -10.23
N ILE A 46 4.36 7.09 -8.91
CA ILE A 46 3.84 5.92 -8.20
C ILE A 46 2.40 5.73 -8.66
N ASP A 47 2.12 4.65 -9.39
CA ASP A 47 0.88 4.45 -10.14
C ASP A 47 -0.27 4.04 -9.22
N ARG A 48 -0.62 4.86 -8.22
CA ARG A 48 -1.71 4.69 -7.21
C ARG A 48 -1.79 3.32 -6.50
N ARG A 49 -0.86 2.41 -6.79
CA ARG A 49 -0.62 1.13 -6.14
C ARG A 49 0.05 1.43 -4.79
N CYS A 50 0.00 0.48 -3.86
CA CYS A 50 0.69 0.66 -2.59
C CYS A 50 2.21 0.54 -2.80
N PHE A 51 3.01 1.09 -1.89
CA PHE A 51 4.47 1.01 -1.97
C PHE A 51 5.02 -0.43 -1.98
N LEU A 52 4.26 -1.41 -1.49
CA LEU A 52 4.63 -2.83 -1.62
C LEU A 52 4.56 -3.32 -3.07
N CYS A 53 3.63 -2.80 -3.88
CA CYS A 53 3.54 -3.12 -5.30
C CYS A 53 4.69 -2.46 -6.06
N GLU A 54 5.01 -1.20 -5.76
CA GLU A 54 6.18 -0.52 -6.31
C GLU A 54 7.46 -1.32 -6.03
N TYR A 55 7.64 -1.79 -4.79
CA TYR A 55 8.75 -2.66 -4.42
C TYR A 55 8.79 -3.97 -5.21
N ASN A 56 7.62 -4.62 -5.39
CA ASN A 56 7.51 -5.85 -6.16
C ASN A 56 7.92 -5.65 -7.63
N GLU A 57 7.51 -4.54 -8.25
CA GLU A 57 7.88 -4.20 -9.63
C GLU A 57 9.38 -3.92 -9.77
N HIS A 58 10.00 -3.21 -8.82
CA HIS A 58 11.46 -3.03 -8.79
C HIS A 58 12.23 -4.35 -8.73
N LYS A 59 11.61 -5.42 -8.22
CA LYS A 59 12.23 -6.76 -8.15
C LYS A 59 12.07 -7.59 -9.42
N GLY A 60 11.57 -7.01 -10.51
CA GLY A 60 11.26 -7.76 -11.73
C GLY A 60 10.10 -8.73 -11.55
N GLY A 61 9.34 -8.57 -10.45
CA GLY A 61 8.07 -9.23 -10.27
C GLY A 61 7.11 -8.66 -11.29
N GLY A 62 6.79 -9.42 -12.33
CA GLY A 62 5.62 -9.18 -13.16
C GLY A 62 4.35 -9.11 -12.30
N SER A 63 3.19 -9.06 -12.96
CA SER A 63 1.81 -9.01 -12.42
C SER A 63 1.44 -9.99 -11.28
N HIS A 64 2.37 -10.79 -10.77
CA HIS A 64 2.16 -11.93 -9.88
C HIS A 64 2.26 -11.64 -8.38
N CYS A 65 2.49 -10.40 -7.93
CA CYS A 65 2.60 -10.05 -6.50
C CYS A 65 3.58 -10.94 -5.69
N SER A 66 4.46 -11.69 -6.35
CA SER A 66 5.25 -12.78 -5.75
C SER A 66 6.32 -12.29 -4.77
N ALA A 67 6.78 -11.05 -4.91
CA ALA A 67 7.67 -10.38 -3.97
C ALA A 67 6.93 -9.43 -3.00
N CYS A 68 5.59 -9.36 -3.07
CA CYS A 68 4.79 -8.56 -2.15
C CYS A 68 4.70 -9.22 -0.79
N SER A 69 5.29 -8.59 0.23
CA SER A 69 5.30 -9.14 1.59
C SER A 69 3.92 -9.23 2.24
N TYR A 70 2.96 -8.44 1.76
CA TYR A 70 1.57 -8.59 2.17
C TYR A 70 0.98 -9.89 1.63
N MET A 71 1.19 -10.20 0.35
CA MET A 71 0.69 -11.43 -0.27
C MET A 71 1.23 -12.67 0.43
N GLU A 72 2.54 -12.69 0.72
CA GLU A 72 3.23 -13.77 1.41
C GLU A 72 2.55 -14.16 2.75
N ARG A 73 1.99 -13.18 3.46
CA ARG A 73 1.44 -13.39 4.81
C ARG A 73 -0.08 -13.47 4.86
N PHE A 74 -0.74 -12.65 4.06
CA PHE A 74 -2.19 -12.44 4.15
C PHE A 74 -2.92 -12.79 2.86
N GLY A 75 -2.25 -13.25 1.82
CA GLY A 75 -2.85 -13.50 0.51
C GLY A 75 -3.08 -12.22 -0.31
N HIS A 76 -3.76 -12.38 -1.44
CA HIS A 76 -3.97 -11.29 -2.40
C HIS A 76 -4.83 -10.16 -1.82
N CYS A 77 -4.29 -8.95 -1.78
CA CYS A 77 -4.99 -7.79 -1.20
C CYS A 77 -6.28 -7.42 -1.95
N ASN A 78 -6.38 -7.72 -3.24
CA ASN A 78 -7.55 -7.44 -4.07
C ASN A 78 -8.60 -8.56 -4.06
N HIS A 79 -8.39 -9.67 -3.35
CA HIS A 79 -9.39 -10.73 -3.23
C HIS A 79 -10.54 -10.31 -2.31
N GLU A 80 -11.72 -10.89 -2.53
CA GLU A 80 -12.88 -10.65 -1.68
C GLU A 80 -12.59 -11.10 -0.24
N GLY A 81 -13.13 -10.37 0.73
CA GLY A 81 -12.85 -10.61 2.16
C GLY A 81 -11.60 -9.92 2.71
N HIS A 82 -10.71 -9.39 1.87
CA HIS A 82 -9.54 -8.62 2.34
C HIS A 82 -9.85 -7.14 2.55
N TYR A 83 -9.27 -6.55 3.60
CA TYR A 83 -9.55 -5.16 3.98
C TYR A 83 -9.19 -4.14 2.92
N TYR A 84 -8.16 -4.40 2.10
CA TYR A 84 -7.84 -3.55 0.96
C TYR A 84 -8.98 -3.51 -0.07
N ASN A 85 -9.46 -4.67 -0.51
CA ASN A 85 -10.60 -4.76 -1.42
C ASN A 85 -11.84 -4.08 -0.81
N SER A 86 -12.14 -4.36 0.46
CA SER A 86 -13.27 -3.72 1.14
C SER A 86 -13.13 -2.20 1.23
N TRP A 87 -11.92 -1.68 1.43
CA TRP A 87 -11.60 -0.25 1.40
C TRP A 87 -11.80 0.37 0.01
N ASP A 88 -11.33 -0.32 -1.03
CA ASP A 88 -11.39 0.15 -2.43
C ASP A 88 -12.83 0.19 -2.96
N LYS A 89 -13.64 -0.82 -2.62
CA LYS A 89 -15.04 -0.91 -3.04
C LYS A 89 -15.99 0.03 -2.30
N THR A 90 -15.62 0.52 -1.12
CA THR A 90 -16.51 1.39 -0.34
C THR A 90 -16.50 2.84 -0.83
N ARG A 91 -17.69 3.45 -0.88
CA ARG A 91 -17.87 4.84 -1.28
C ARG A 91 -17.99 5.83 -0.12
N THR A 92 -18.17 5.35 1.11
CA THR A 92 -18.36 6.24 2.26
C THR A 92 -17.05 6.48 3.03
N PRO A 93 -16.75 7.72 3.44
CA PRO A 93 -15.56 8.03 4.23
C PRO A 93 -15.49 7.25 5.54
N ARG A 94 -16.63 7.06 6.22
CA ARG A 94 -16.71 6.31 7.49
C ARG A 94 -16.25 4.86 7.31
N THR A 95 -16.74 4.18 6.27
CA THR A 95 -16.37 2.78 6.00
C THR A 95 -14.94 2.68 5.46
N ARG A 96 -14.46 3.69 4.69
CA ARG A 96 -13.05 3.78 4.29
C ARG A 96 -12.15 3.85 5.51
N LYS A 97 -12.43 4.72 6.49
CA LYS A 97 -11.63 4.78 7.73
C LYS A 97 -11.59 3.44 8.47
N LYS A 98 -12.74 2.75 8.56
CA LYS A 98 -12.83 1.42 9.18
C LYS A 98 -11.89 0.41 8.52
N TYR A 99 -12.01 0.22 7.21
CA TYR A 99 -11.18 -0.76 6.51
C TYR A 99 -9.72 -0.32 6.39
N ALA A 100 -9.44 0.98 6.30
CA ALA A 100 -8.08 1.51 6.38
C ALA A 100 -7.42 1.17 7.71
N LYS A 101 -8.17 1.20 8.82
CA LYS A 101 -7.62 0.87 10.15
C LYS A 101 -7.26 -0.61 10.23
N LEU A 102 -8.15 -1.47 9.78
CA LEU A 102 -7.93 -2.92 9.75
C LEU A 102 -6.74 -3.30 8.84
N PHE A 103 -6.61 -2.65 7.68
CA PHE A 103 -5.47 -2.85 6.81
C PHE A 103 -4.16 -2.32 7.41
N LEU A 104 -4.19 -1.16 8.08
CA LEU A 104 -3.04 -0.59 8.77
C LEU A 104 -2.51 -1.53 9.87
N GLU A 105 -3.40 -2.17 10.64
CA GLU A 105 -3.02 -3.17 11.64
C GLU A 105 -2.25 -4.35 11.01
N GLN A 106 -2.64 -4.80 9.82
CA GLN A 106 -1.89 -5.83 9.07
C GLN A 106 -0.52 -5.32 8.60
N LEU A 107 -0.41 -4.06 8.20
CA LEU A 107 0.89 -3.47 7.82
C LEU A 107 1.85 -3.38 9.02
N TYR A 108 1.36 -3.03 10.21
CA TYR A 108 2.20 -3.08 11.42
C TYR A 108 2.66 -4.50 11.74
N GLN A 109 1.80 -5.51 11.55
CA GLN A 109 2.21 -6.90 11.69
C GLN A 109 3.34 -7.27 10.72
N LEU A 110 3.32 -6.78 9.47
CA LEU A 110 4.44 -6.97 8.53
C LEU A 110 5.73 -6.31 9.01
N ARG A 111 5.63 -5.10 9.58
CA ARG A 111 6.78 -4.35 10.10
C ARG A 111 7.45 -5.03 11.30
N SER A 112 6.66 -5.68 12.16
CA SER A 112 7.16 -6.36 13.37
C SER A 112 7.89 -7.68 13.11
N LYS A 113 7.91 -8.18 11.87
CA LYS A 113 8.65 -9.39 11.51
C LYS A 113 10.13 -9.02 11.31
N LYS A 114 10.98 -9.33 12.31
CA LYS A 114 12.44 -9.34 12.20
C LYS A 114 12.89 -10.53 11.35
#